data_AF-A0A1Z8KSM5-F1
#
_entry.id   AF-A0A1Z8KSM5-F1
#
_cell.length_a   1.000
_cell.length_b   1.000
_cell.length_c   1.000
_cell.angle_alpha   90.00
_cell.angle_beta   90.00
_cell.angle_gamma   90.00
#
_symmetry.space_group_name_H-M   'P 1'
#
loop_
_entity.id
_entity.type
_entity.pdbx_description
1 polymer ?
#
loop_
_entity_poly.entity_id
_entity_poly.type
_entity_poly.pdbx_seq_one_letter_code
_entity_poly.pdbx_strand_id
1 'polypeptide(L)' 'MLALAVIGGVLFMTVRADAAEIRQRVVVEGDQVTLGDLFDGISTEQLEQKVSPAPAPGRRAVFDYRTLGRLARAYRVSW' A
#
# COMPACT_ATOMS: atom_id res chain seq x y z
N MET A 1 -53.98 -3.74 -12.63
CA MET A 1 -52.67 -3.25 -13.10
C MET A 1 -52.05 -2.42 -12.00
N LEU A 2 -51.12 -2.97 -11.22
CA LEU A 2 -50.32 -2.22 -10.24
C LEU A 2 -48.94 -2.00 -10.87
N ALA A 3 -48.66 -0.76 -11.30
CA ALA A 3 -47.38 -0.40 -11.89
C ALA A 3 -46.34 -0.18 -10.78
N LEU A 4 -45.27 -0.95 -10.91
CA LEU A 4 -44.10 -1.09 -10.05
C LEU A 4 -43.35 0.24 -9.83
N ALA A 5 -43.05 0.58 -8.57
CA ALA A 5 -42.14 1.66 -8.23
C ALA A 5 -40.69 1.21 -8.51
N VAL A 6 -40.07 1.73 -9.57
CA VAL A 6 -38.64 1.55 -9.82
C VAL A 6 -37.88 2.60 -9.02
N ILE A 7 -37.54 2.27 -7.76
CA ILE A 7 -36.56 3.04 -7.00
C ILE A 7 -35.19 2.57 -7.48
N GLY A 8 -34.57 3.34 -8.36
CA GLY A 8 -33.21 3.12 -8.84
C GLY A 8 -32.23 3.18 -7.67
N GLY A 9 -31.83 2.01 -7.19
CA GLY A 9 -30.78 1.87 -6.19
C GLY A 9 -29.44 2.25 -6.81
N VAL A 10 -29.02 3.50 -6.63
CA VAL A 10 -27.61 3.87 -6.77
C VAL A 10 -26.89 3.17 -5.61
N LEU A 11 -26.27 2.04 -5.92
CA LEU A 11 -25.38 1.33 -5.01
C LEU A 11 -24.17 2.24 -4.76
N PHE A 12 -24.22 3.05 -3.71
CA PHE A 12 -23.04 3.74 -3.19
C PHE A 12 -22.10 2.68 -2.61
N MET A 13 -21.19 2.17 -3.45
CA MET A 13 -20.03 1.43 -2.98
C MET A 13 -19.19 2.39 -2.14
N THR A 14 -19.20 2.18 -0.82
CA THR A 14 -18.31 2.90 0.08
C THR A 14 -16.90 2.35 -0.13
N VAL A 15 -16.09 3.05 -0.92
CA VAL A 15 -14.64 2.84 -0.92
C VAL A 15 -14.16 3.24 0.46
N ARG A 16 -13.84 2.27 1.32
CA ARG A 16 -13.06 2.55 2.52
C ARG A 16 -11.66 2.91 2.08
N ALA A 17 -11.33 4.19 2.19
CA ALA A 17 -9.94 4.63 2.19
C ALA A 17 -9.34 4.23 3.54
N ASP A 18 -8.97 2.96 3.68
CA ASP A 18 -8.06 2.56 4.74
C ASP A 18 -6.70 3.18 4.39
N ALA A 19 -6.23 4.08 5.26
CA ALA A 19 -4.91 4.66 5.10
C ALA A 19 -3.87 3.56 5.33
N ALA A 20 -2.92 3.44 4.41
CA ALA A 20 -1.80 2.55 4.58
C ALA A 20 -1.00 2.94 5.82
N GLU A 21 -0.41 1.97 6.50
CA GLU A 21 0.42 2.19 7.69
C GLU A 21 1.89 1.90 7.39
N ILE A 22 2.82 2.47 8.16
CA ILE A 22 4.25 2.15 8.02
C ILE A 22 4.65 0.98 8.92
N ARG A 23 5.41 0.04 8.35
CA ARG A 23 6.19 -0.93 9.12
C ARG A 23 7.46 -0.27 9.67
N GLN A 24 7.51 -0.04 10.99
CA GLN A 24 8.66 0.62 11.63
C GLN A 24 9.95 -0.22 11.61
N ARG A 25 9.82 -1.54 11.52
CA ARG A 25 10.94 -2.47 11.43
C ARG A 25 10.49 -3.71 10.66
N VAL A 26 11.30 -4.10 9.68
CA VAL A 26 11.09 -5.31 8.90
C VAL A 26 12.44 -6.01 8.70
N VAL A 27 12.41 -7.34 8.64
CA VAL A 27 13.55 -8.16 8.21
C VAL A 27 13.25 -8.59 6.78
N VAL A 28 14.16 -8.26 5.87
CA VAL A 28 14.04 -8.62 4.45
C VAL A 28 14.93 -9.82 4.19
N GLU A 29 14.33 -10.92 3.76
CA GLU A 29 15.05 -12.17 3.46
C GLU A 29 15.45 -12.29 1.98
N GLY A 30 14.83 -11.49 1.10
CA GLY A 30 15.13 -11.44 -0.33
C GLY A 30 16.19 -10.40 -0.72
N ASP A 31 16.56 -10.40 -2.00
CA ASP A 31 17.56 -9.47 -2.55
C ASP A 31 17.05 -8.03 -2.74
N GLN A 32 15.75 -7.82 -2.55
CA GLN A 32 15.06 -6.56 -2.83
C GLN A 32 14.12 -6.21 -1.69
N VAL A 33 14.08 -4.93 -1.34
CA VAL A 33 13.01 -4.33 -0.54
C VAL A 33 11.81 -4.11 -1.45
N THR A 34 10.66 -4.57 -1.01
CA THR A 34 9.38 -4.41 -1.69
C THR A 34 8.55 -3.30 -1.04
N LEU A 35 7.47 -2.88 -1.71
CA LEU A 35 6.57 -1.88 -1.16
C LEU A 35 5.81 -2.43 0.06
N GLY A 36 5.47 -3.72 0.07
CA GLY A 36 4.83 -4.40 1.22
C GLY A 36 5.73 -4.52 2.45
N ASP A 37 7.04 -4.47 2.29
CA ASP A 37 8.00 -4.40 3.40
C ASP A 37 7.94 -3.04 4.12
N LEU A 38 7.48 -1.99 3.44
CA LEU A 38 7.45 -0.62 3.96
C LEU A 38 6.05 -0.19 4.41
N PHE A 39 5.02 -0.56 3.64
CA PHE A 39 3.65 -0.14 3.85
C PHE A 39 2.72 -1.35 4.08
N ASP A 40 1.84 -1.23 5.07
CA ASP A 40 0.71 -2.13 5.30
C ASP A 40 -0.58 -1.53 4.74
N GLY A 41 -1.61 -2.35 4.54
CA GLY A 41 -2.91 -1.88 4.03
C GLY A 41 -2.92 -1.46 2.55
N ILE A 42 -1.93 -1.89 1.77
CA ILE A 42 -1.84 -1.66 0.32
C ILE A 42 -2.42 -2.83 -0.49
N SER A 43 -2.66 -2.65 -1.79
CA SER A 43 -3.24 -3.71 -2.62
C SER A 43 -2.27 -4.88 -2.83
N THR A 44 -2.80 -6.08 -3.07
CA THR A 44 -1.98 -7.28 -3.33
C THR A 44 -1.04 -7.12 -4.53
N GLU A 45 -1.45 -6.34 -5.54
CA GLU A 45 -0.65 -6.03 -6.73
C GLU A 45 0.54 -5.10 -6.41
N GLN A 46 0.45 -4.33 -5.33
CA GLN A 46 1.49 -3.41 -4.88
C GLN A 46 2.51 -4.08 -3.96
N LEU A 47 2.14 -5.14 -3.24
CA LEU A 47 2.99 -5.80 -2.24
C LEU A 47 4.37 -6.18 -2.80
N GLU A 48 4.42 -6.82 -3.96
CA GLU A 48 5.64 -7.37 -4.57
C GLU A 48 6.45 -6.33 -5.37
N GLN A 49 6.04 -5.06 -5.37
CA GLN A 49 6.73 -4.04 -6.17
C GLN A 49 8.07 -3.69 -5.55
N LYS A 50 9.14 -3.95 -6.30
CA LYS A 50 10.53 -3.71 -5.88
C LYS A 50 10.82 -2.21 -5.88
N VAL A 51 11.30 -1.70 -4.74
CA VAL A 51 11.60 -0.27 -4.56
C VAL A 51 13.08 0.02 -4.33
N SER A 52 13.85 -0.97 -3.87
CA SER A 52 15.27 -0.82 -3.60
C SER A 52 15.95 -2.19 -3.46
N PRO A 53 17.26 -2.31 -3.71
CA PRO A 53 18.03 -3.47 -3.27
C PRO A 53 17.98 -3.64 -1.75
N ALA A 54 17.97 -4.88 -1.27
CA ALA A 54 18.08 -5.17 0.15
C ALA A 54 19.47 -4.75 0.68
N PRO A 55 19.58 -4.33 1.96
CA PRO A 55 20.87 -4.14 2.58
C PRO A 55 21.65 -5.46 2.62
N ALA A 56 22.97 -5.40 2.54
CA ALA A 56 23.80 -6.60 2.68
C ALA A 56 23.49 -7.34 4.00
N PRO A 57 23.65 -8.67 4.08
CA PRO A 57 23.35 -9.45 5.28
C PRO A 57 24.00 -8.88 6.55
N GLY A 58 23.23 -8.77 7.63
CA GLY A 58 23.67 -8.17 8.90
C GLY A 58 23.79 -6.63 8.89
N ARG A 59 23.48 -5.97 7.77
CA ARG A 59 23.44 -4.50 7.65
C ARG A 59 22.00 -3.99 7.78
N ARG A 60 21.88 -2.67 7.91
CA ARG A 60 20.59 -1.98 8.03
C ARG A 60 20.53 -0.82 7.04
N ALA A 61 19.39 -0.67 6.39
CA ALA A 61 19.01 0.53 5.64
C ALA A 61 17.95 1.30 6.43
N VAL A 62 17.91 2.62 6.27
CA VAL A 62 16.90 3.49 6.90
C VAL A 62 16.16 4.24 5.79
N PHE A 63 14.85 4.06 5.74
CA PHE A 63 13.95 4.82 4.88
C PHE A 63 13.37 5.97 5.68
N ASP A 64 13.90 7.17 5.47
CA ASP A 64 13.43 8.37 6.15
C ASP A 64 12.08 8.86 5.61
N TYR A 65 11.45 9.81 6.32
CA TYR A 65 10.16 10.40 5.94
C TYR A 65 10.16 10.94 4.50
N ARG A 66 11.27 11.53 4.05
CA ARG A 66 11.38 12.09 2.69
C ARG A 66 11.36 11.00 1.63
N THR A 67 12.02 9.88 1.91
CA THR A 67 12.08 8.73 1.00
C THR A 67 10.74 8.00 0.98
N LEU A 68 10.15 7.75 2.15
CA LEU A 68 8.81 7.15 2.26
C LEU A 68 7.75 8.02 1.56
N GLY A 69 7.79 9.34 1.75
CA GLY A 69 6.87 10.26 1.06
C GLY A 69 7.08 10.33 -0.46
N ARG A 70 8.29 10.04 -0.98
CA ARG A 70 8.51 9.91 -2.42
C ARG A 70 7.93 8.61 -2.96
N LEU A 71 8.14 7.50 -2.25
CA LEU A 71 7.60 6.19 -2.61
C LEU A 71 6.07 6.21 -2.56
N ALA A 72 5.47 6.74 -1.50
CA ALA A 72 4.02 6.81 -1.36
C ALA A 72 3.37 7.56 -2.54
N ARG A 73 3.95 8.69 -2.98
CA ARG A 73 3.47 9.44 -4.15
C ARG A 73 3.67 8.68 -5.46
N ALA A 74 4.84 8.07 -5.65
CA ALA A 74 5.16 7.33 -6.88
C ALA A 74 4.21 6.13 -7.08
N TYR A 75 3.89 5.44 -5.98
CA TYR A 75 3.05 4.24 -5.98
C TYR A 75 1.58 4.49 -5.61
N ARG A 76 1.19 5.77 -5.42
CA ARG A 76 -0.17 6.20 -5.02
C ARG A 76 -0.68 5.50 -3.75
N VAL A 77 0.21 5.31 -2.79
CA VAL A 77 -0.11 4.84 -1.45
C VAL A 77 -0.56 6.02 -0.60
N SER A 78 -1.76 5.92 -0.02
CA SER A 78 -2.30 6.92 0.91
C SER A 78 -1.91 6.54 2.32
N TRP A 79 -0.77 7.07 2.80
CA TRP A 79 -0.22 6.90 4.15
C TRP A 79 -0.08 8.25 4.85
#